data_AF-A3ZSZ3-F1
#
_entry.id   AF-A3ZSZ3-F1
#
_cell.length_a   1.000
_cell.length_b   1.000
_cell.length_c   1.000
_cell.angle_alpha   90.00
_cell.angle_beta   90.00
_cell.angle_gamma   90.00
#
_symmetry.space_group_name_H-M   'P 1'
#
loop_
_entity.id
_entity.type
_entity.pdbx_description
1 polymer ?
#
loop_
_entity_poly.entity_id
_entity_poly.type
_entity_poly.pdbx_seq_one_letter_code
_entity_poly.pdbx_strand_id
1 'polypeptide(L)' 'MLGWAITFLVIALIAALLGFGGVAGMAAGIAKFLAVVFVIMFIISLVVGGFRRPVV' A
#
# COMPACT_ATOMS: atom_id res chain seq x y z
N MET A 1 -5.82 7.76 -28.51
CA MET A 1 -5.36 7.57 -27.11
C MET A 1 -6.20 8.38 -26.12
N LEU A 2 -6.43 9.68 -26.34
CA LEU A 2 -7.29 10.51 -25.47
C LEU A 2 -8.71 9.95 -25.26
N GLY A 3 -9.35 9.42 -26.31
CA GLY A 3 -10.68 8.81 -26.20
C GLY A 3 -10.73 7.61 -25.24
N TRP A 4 -9.70 6.75 -25.25
CA TRP A 4 -9.57 5.62 -24.34
C TRP A 4 -9.31 6.05 -22.89
N ALA A 5 -8.51 7.10 -22.69
CA ALA A 5 -8.26 7.65 -21.36
C ALA A 5 -9.54 8.24 -20.74
N ILE A 6 -10.36 8.91 -21.54
CA ILE A 6 -11.63 9.50 -21.08
C ILE A 6 -12.65 8.40 -20.73
N THR A 7 -12.75 7.32 -21.51
CA THR A 7 -13.63 6.19 -21.13
C THR A 7 -13.18 5.54 -19.84
N PHE A 8 -11.88 5.32 -19.65
CA PHE A 8 -11.35 4.80 -18.38
C PHE A 8 -11.61 5.73 -17.19
N LEU A 9 -11.51 7.04 -17.38
CA LEU A 9 -11.83 8.05 -16.36
C LEU A 9 -13.29 7.93 -15.90
N VAL A 10 -14.21 7.82 -16.86
CA VAL A 10 -15.65 7.70 -16.58
C VAL A 10 -15.96 6.40 -15.84
N ILE A 11 -15.37 5.28 -16.28
CA ILE A 11 -15.54 3.98 -15.62
C ILE A 11 -15.01 4.03 -14.18
N ALA A 12 -13.84 4.65 -13.95
CA ALA A 12 -13.27 4.80 -12.63
C ALA A 12 -14.14 5.65 -11.69
N LEU A 13 -14.75 6.73 -12.20
CA LEU A 13 -15.66 7.57 -11.42
C LEU A 13 -16.94 6.81 -11.04
N ILE A 14 -17.52 6.08 -11.99
CA ILE A 14 -18.72 5.27 -11.76
C ILE A 14 -18.42 4.17 -10.75
N ALA A 15 -17.29 3.48 -10.89
CA ALA A 15 -16.82 2.48 -9.93
C ALA A 15 -16.59 3.06 -8.52
N ALA A 16 -16.00 4.26 -8.43
CA ALA A 16 -15.81 4.97 -7.17
C ALA A 16 -17.14 5.29 -6.47
N LEU A 17 -18.14 5.76 -7.22
CA LEU A 17 -19.47 6.11 -6.71
C LEU A 17 -20.32 4.87 -6.36
N LEU A 18 -20.20 3.79 -7.13
CA LEU A 18 -20.99 2.56 -6.97
C LEU A 18 -20.57 1.68 -5.79
N GLY A 19 -19.47 1.99 -5.10
CA GLY A 19 -19.13 1.26 -3.87
C GLY A 19 -17.71 0.72 -3.78
N PHE A 20 -16.75 1.28 -4.54
CA PHE A 20 -15.33 1.01 -4.26
C PHE A 20 -14.90 1.35 -2.82
N GLY A 21 -15.72 2.09 -2.06
CA GLY A 21 -15.56 2.28 -0.62
C GLY A 21 -15.53 0.99 0.21
N GLY A 22 -16.26 -0.07 -0.20
CA GLY A 22 -16.22 -1.38 0.47
C GLY A 22 -14.90 -2.13 0.26
N VAL A 23 -14.39 -2.09 -0.97
CA VAL A 23 -13.08 -2.66 -1.33
C VAL A 23 -11.95 -1.87 -0.68
N ALA A 24 -12.09 -0.55 -0.56
CA ALA A 24 -11.16 0.30 0.17
C ALA A 24 -11.05 -0.09 1.65
N GLY A 25 -12.16 -0.48 2.29
CA GLY A 25 -12.15 -0.99 3.66
C GLY A 25 -11.39 -2.32 3.80
N MET A 26 -11.61 -3.26 2.87
CA MET A 26 -10.92 -4.55 2.87
C MET A 26 -9.41 -4.40 2.60
N ALA A 27 -9.06 -3.56 1.62
CA ALA A 27 -7.69 -3.20 1.31
C ALA A 27 -7.00 -2.48 2.48
N ALA A 28 -7.71 -1.58 3.19
CA ALA A 28 -7.19 -0.90 4.37
C ALA A 28 -6.88 -1.87 5.52
N GLY A 29 -7.67 -2.94 5.68
CA GLY A 29 -7.39 -4.01 6.63
C GLY A 29 -6.08 -4.75 6.33
N ILE A 30 -5.90 -5.15 5.07
CA ILE A 30 -4.68 -5.84 4.60
C ILE A 30 -3.46 -4.91 4.70
N ALA A 31 -3.60 -3.65 4.32
CA ALA A 31 -2.55 -2.64 4.40
C ALA A 31 -2.07 -2.41 5.84
N LYS A 32 -2.99 -2.37 6.81
CA LYS A 32 -2.64 -2.28 8.24
C LYS A 32 -1.78 -3.46 8.70
N PHE A 33 -2.14 -4.68 8.29
CA PHE A 33 -1.37 -5.87 8.64
C PHE A 33 0.06 -5.81 8.07
N LEU A 34 0.20 -5.50 6.78
CA LEU A 34 1.51 -5.34 6.14
C LEU A 34 2.33 -4.22 6.79
N ALA A 35 1.71 -3.08 7.12
CA ALA A 35 2.39 -1.96 7.77
C ALA A 35 2.97 -2.37 9.13
N VAL A 36 2.23 -3.13 9.93
CA VAL A 36 2.71 -3.65 11.23
C VAL A 36 3.86 -4.64 11.02
N VAL A 37 3.73 -5.60 10.10
CA VAL A 37 4.79 -6.56 9.79
C VAL A 37 6.07 -5.86 9.30
N PHE A 38 5.92 -4.86 8.43
CA PHE A 38 7.04 -4.06 7.93
C PHE A 38 7.72 -3.30 9.05
N VAL A 39 6.96 -2.67 9.96
CA VAL A 39 7.52 -1.97 11.12
C VAL A 39 8.28 -2.94 12.02
N ILE A 40 7.76 -4.15 12.26
CA ILE A 40 8.46 -5.17 13.04
C ILE A 40 9.78 -5.56 12.36
N MET A 41 9.77 -5.89 11.07
CA MET A 41 11.00 -6.19 10.32
C MET A 41 11.96 -5.01 10.27
N PHE A 42 11.45 -3.79 10.18
CA PHE A 42 12.24 -2.57 10.17
C PHE A 42 12.95 -2.36 11.51
N ILE A 43 12.26 -2.55 12.63
CA ILE A 43 12.87 -2.52 13.97
C ILE A 43 13.91 -3.63 14.11
N ILE A 44 13.60 -4.86 13.67
CA ILE A 44 14.57 -5.95 13.66
C ILE A 44 15.81 -5.59 12.83
N SER A 45 15.61 -5.01 11.64
CA SER A 45 16.71 -4.56 10.77
C SER A 45 17.51 -3.41 11.39
N LEU A 46 16.89 -2.51 12.14
CA LEU A 46 17.60 -1.45 12.86
C LEU A 46 18.42 -2.00 14.03
N VAL A 47 17.88 -2.98 14.77
CA VAL A 47 18.59 -3.62 15.87
C VAL A 47 19.74 -4.50 15.37
N VAL A 48 19.48 -5.33 14.35
CA VAL A 48 20.47 -6.27 13.78
C VAL A 48 21.46 -5.54 12.85
N GLY A 49 20.99 -4.57 12.07
CA GLY A 49 21.81 -3.76 11.15
C GLY A 49 22.58 -2.66 11.86
N GLY A 50 22.02 -2.03 12.90
CA GLY A 50 22.72 -1.06 13.74
C GLY A 50 23.84 -1.67 14.58
N PHE A 51 23.82 -2.99 14.80
CA PHE A 51 24.91 -3.74 15.45
C PHE A 51 26.02 -4.18 14.48
N ARG A 52 25.85 -4.00 13.16
CA ARG A 52 26.95 -4.14 12.20
C ARG A 52 27.79 -2.88 12.27
N ARG A 53 28.61 -2.80 13.32
CA ARG A 53 29.82 -2.00 13.30
C ARG A 53 30.53 -2.29 11.96
N PRO A 54 30.95 -1.28 11.20
CA PRO A 54 31.93 -1.48 10.14
C PRO A 54 33.15 -2.11 10.83
N VAL A 55 33.26 -3.42 10.72
CA VAL A 55 34.47 -4.13 11.11
C VAL A 55 35.43 -3.93 9.94
N VAL A 56 36.24 -2.87 10.11
CA VAL A 56 37.50 -2.53 9.43
C VAL A 56 37.48 -2.43 7.90
#